data_AF-A0A381X2S4-F1
#
_entry.id   AF-A0A381X2S4-F1
#
_cell.length_a   1.000
_cell.length_b   1.000
_cell.length_c   1.000
_cell.angle_alpha   90.00
_cell.angle_beta   90.00
_cell.angle_gamma   90.00
#
_symmetry.space_group_name_H-M   'P 1'
#
loop_
_entity.id
_entity.type
_entity.pdbx_description
1 polymer ?
#
loop_
_entity_poly.entity_id
_entity_poly.type
_entity_poly.pdbx_seq_one_letter_code
_entity_poly.pdbx_strand_id
1 'polypeptide(L)'
;MHFHKEKDETWFVNDGKFKLLWIDTLTAQLFQKDLVAGSTHHNPPMMPHQLVCIEPGSITEVSTADSVEDNYRVIPGDGQADKKTEHNPTISDITSETIAKVS
;
A
#
# COMPACT_ATOMS: atom_id res chain seq x y z
N MET A 1 0.90 0.44 0.20
CA MET A 1 1.61 0.16 1.46
C MET A 1 0.63 0.07 2.62
N HIS A 2 0.66 -1.04 3.36
CA HIS A 2 -0.20 -1.28 4.51
C HIS A 2 0.59 -1.81 5.70
N PHE A 3 -0.02 -1.82 6.87
CA PHE A 3 0.50 -2.48 8.07
C PHE A 3 -0.65 -3.02 8.91
N HIS A 4 -0.27 -3.88 9.83
CA HIS A 4 -1.13 -4.41 10.88
C HIS A 4 -0.65 -3.89 12.24
N LYS A 5 -1.58 -3.56 13.13
CA LYS A 5 -1.24 -3.13 14.49
C LYS A 5 -0.95 -4.32 15.40
N GLU A 6 -1.66 -5.44 15.21
CA GLU A 6 -1.54 -6.62 16.07
C GLU A 6 -0.99 -7.84 15.32
N LYS A 7 -1.32 -8.02 14.03
CA LYS A 7 -0.87 -9.18 13.26
C LYS A 7 0.65 -9.19 13.12
N ASP A 8 1.23 -10.35 13.40
CA ASP A 8 2.63 -10.67 13.17
C ASP A 8 2.73 -11.71 12.05
N GLU A 9 3.44 -11.41 10.97
CA GLU A 9 3.49 -12.24 9.76
C GLU A 9 4.91 -12.44 9.20
N THR A 10 5.12 -13.60 8.60
CA THR A 10 6.37 -13.95 7.92
C THR A 10 6.07 -14.51 6.54
N TRP A 11 6.87 -14.07 5.57
CA TRP A 11 6.84 -14.50 4.19
C TRP A 11 8.00 -15.41 3.87
N PHE A 12 7.75 -16.43 3.06
CA PHE A 12 8.75 -17.26 2.39
C PHE A 12 8.53 -17.19 0.88
N VAL A 13 9.58 -16.85 0.12
CA VAL A 13 9.51 -16.79 -1.34
C VAL A 13 9.72 -18.17 -1.93
N ASN A 14 8.67 -18.73 -2.53
CA ASN A 14 8.74 -20.05 -3.15
C ASN A 14 9.51 -19.98 -4.48
N ASP A 15 9.16 -19.00 -5.32
CA ASP A 15 9.76 -18.76 -6.64
C ASP A 15 9.54 -17.30 -7.08
N GLY A 16 10.14 -16.92 -8.21
CA GLY A 16 10.07 -15.56 -8.76
C GLY A 16 10.98 -14.55 -8.05
N LYS A 17 10.72 -13.26 -8.31
CA LYS A 17 11.48 -12.14 -7.75
C LYS A 17 10.54 -11.01 -7.36
N PHE A 18 10.68 -10.53 -6.14
CA PHE A 18 9.88 -9.45 -5.60
C PHE A 18 10.77 -8.32 -5.07
N LYS A 19 10.22 -7.13 -4.99
CA LYS A 19 10.82 -5.99 -4.28
C LYS A 19 9.94 -5.68 -3.08
N LEU A 20 10.51 -5.75 -1.90
CA LEU A 20 9.91 -5.26 -0.67
C LEU A 20 10.26 -3.78 -0.53
N LEU A 21 9.25 -2.96 -0.22
CA LEU A 21 9.40 -1.60 0.29
C LEU A 21 8.85 -1.56 1.71
N TRP A 22 9.54 -0.88 2.63
CA TRP A 22 9.03 -0.65 3.99
C TRP A 22 9.44 0.71 4.53
N ILE A 23 8.64 1.24 5.46
CA ILE A 23 8.96 2.48 6.18
C ILE A 23 9.47 2.12 7.57
N ASP A 24 10.64 2.64 7.93
CA ASP A 24 11.06 2.71 9.33
C ASP A 24 10.25 3.81 10.02
N THR A 25 9.40 3.42 10.95
CA THR A 25 8.47 4.33 11.66
C THR A 25 9.17 5.22 12.68
N LEU A 26 10.43 4.95 13.04
CA LEU A 26 11.23 5.82 13.89
C LEU A 26 11.87 6.97 13.11
N THR A 27 12.27 6.72 11.87
CA THR A 27 13.04 7.67 11.05
C THR A 27 12.25 8.25 9.87
N ALA A 28 11.05 7.74 9.62
CA ALA A 28 10.23 8.05 8.45
C ALA A 28 10.93 7.76 7.11
N GLN A 29 11.95 6.91 7.10
CA GLN A 29 12.70 6.56 5.90
C GLN A 29 12.06 5.38 5.17
N LEU A 30 11.99 5.50 3.84
CA LEU A 30 11.57 4.43 2.95
C LEU A 30 12.78 3.60 2.52
N PHE A 31 12.74 2.31 2.84
CA PHE A 31 13.73 1.33 2.44
C PHE A 31 13.19 0.38 1.40
N GLN A 32 14.10 -0.26 0.67
CA GLN A 32 13.77 -1.30 -0.29
C GLN A 32 14.81 -2.41 -0.32
N LYS A 33 14.36 -3.65 -0.60
CA LYS A 33 15.25 -4.78 -0.86
C LYS A 33 14.59 -5.76 -1.84
N ASP A 34 15.43 -6.48 -2.58
CA ASP A 34 14.95 -7.57 -3.42
C ASP A 34 14.78 -8.84 -2.57
N LEU A 35 13.69 -9.57 -2.83
CA LEU A 35 13.41 -10.90 -2.29
C LEU A 35 13.43 -11.89 -3.47
N VAL A 36 14.25 -12.93 -3.35
CA VAL A 36 14.42 -13.99 -4.36
C VAL A 36 13.99 -15.34 -3.79
N ALA A 37 13.80 -16.36 -4.62
CA ALA A 37 13.48 -17.72 -4.18
C ALA A 37 14.34 -18.18 -2.99
N GLY A 38 13.70 -18.74 -1.97
CA GLY A 38 14.34 -19.15 -0.71
C GLY A 38 14.54 -18.03 0.32
N SER A 39 14.20 -16.77 0.00
CA SER A 39 14.24 -15.67 0.98
C SER A 39 13.11 -15.79 1.99
N THR A 40 13.39 -15.43 3.24
CA THR A 40 12.39 -15.22 4.29
C THR A 40 12.34 -13.76 4.69
N HIS A 41 11.15 -13.23 4.94
CA HIS A 41 10.99 -11.88 5.46
C HIS A 41 9.91 -11.82 6.55
N HIS A 42 10.29 -11.28 7.70
CA HIS A 42 9.39 -11.03 8.82
C HIS A 42 8.86 -9.59 8.76
N ASN A 43 7.53 -9.42 8.76
CA ASN A 43 6.85 -8.15 8.93
C ASN A 43 6.28 -8.09 10.37
N PRO A 44 7.01 -7.50 11.33
CA PRO A 44 6.46 -7.32 12.67
C PRO A 44 5.26 -6.35 12.64
N PRO A 45 4.42 -6.37 13.69
CA PRO A 45 3.37 -5.37 13.85
C PRO A 45 3.93 -3.95 13.76
N MET A 46 3.10 -3.04 13.24
CA MET A 46 3.42 -1.62 13.05
C MET A 46 4.56 -1.35 12.04
N MET A 47 4.89 -2.29 11.15
CA MET A 47 5.81 -2.07 10.04
C MET A 47 5.06 -1.88 8.71
N PRO A 48 4.91 -0.63 8.21
CA PRO A 48 4.37 -0.39 6.87
C PRO A 48 5.21 -1.04 5.81
N HIS A 49 4.60 -1.92 5.02
CA HIS A 49 5.26 -2.67 3.98
C HIS A 49 4.42 -2.74 2.69
N GLN A 50 5.12 -2.97 1.58
CA GLN A 50 4.54 -3.18 0.26
C GLN A 50 5.43 -4.13 -0.53
N LEU A 51 4.79 -5.09 -1.19
CA LEU A 51 5.45 -6.01 -2.10
C LEU A 51 5.16 -5.62 -3.54
N VAL A 52 6.19 -5.61 -4.39
CA VAL A 52 6.07 -5.39 -5.83
C VAL A 52 6.61 -6.62 -6.55
N CYS A 53 5.82 -7.19 -7.46
CA CYS A 53 6.26 -8.29 -8.31
C CYS A 53 7.20 -7.77 -9.39
N ILE A 54 8.42 -8.32 -9.46
CA ILE A 54 9.43 -7.98 -10.48
C ILE A 54 9.48 -9.07 -11.55
N GLU A 55 9.46 -10.34 -11.11
CA GLU A 55 9.34 -11.52 -11.95
C GLU A 55 8.23 -12.42 -11.38
N PRO A 56 7.35 -13.01 -12.23
CA PRO A 56 6.25 -13.84 -11.77
C PRO A 56 6.70 -14.96 -10.84
N GLY A 57 5.92 -15.16 -9.77
CA GLY A 57 6.15 -16.22 -8.81
C GLY A 57 5.16 -16.19 -7.65
N SER A 58 5.54 -16.78 -6.53
CA SER A 58 4.67 -16.97 -5.37
C SER A 58 5.41 -16.81 -4.04
N ILE A 59 4.65 -16.35 -3.04
CA ILE A 59 5.07 -16.23 -1.64
C ILE A 59 4.06 -16.98 -0.78
N THR A 60 4.56 -17.70 0.23
CA THR A 60 3.73 -18.26 1.30
C THR A 60 3.86 -17.39 2.54
N GLU A 61 2.71 -17.05 3.12
CA GLU A 61 2.63 -16.30 4.39
C GLU A 61 2.23 -17.24 5.52
N VAL A 62 2.85 -17.05 6.68
CA VAL A 62 2.42 -17.60 7.96
C VAL A 62 2.33 -16.44 8.95
N SER A 63 1.22 -16.34 9.67
CA SER A 63 0.97 -15.24 10.59
C SER A 63 0.17 -15.67 11.82
N THR A 64 0.07 -14.77 12.80
CA THR A 64 -1.03 -14.79 13.77
C THR A 64 -2.38 -14.57 13.06
N ALA A 65 -3.49 -14.66 13.81
CA ALA A 65 -4.83 -14.49 13.26
C ALA A 65 -5.00 -13.14 12.53
N ASP A 66 -5.68 -13.17 11.39
CA ASP A 66 -5.98 -12.00 10.57
C ASP A 66 -7.32 -11.36 10.97
N SER A 67 -7.42 -10.03 10.83
CA SER A 67 -8.64 -9.25 11.10
C SER A 67 -8.71 -8.08 10.11
N VAL A 68 -9.89 -7.88 9.54
CA VAL A 68 -10.13 -6.78 8.59
C VAL A 68 -10.04 -5.40 9.27
N GLU A 69 -10.35 -5.34 10.57
CA GLU A 69 -10.24 -4.14 11.41
C GLU A 69 -8.78 -3.76 11.70
N ASP A 70 -7.85 -4.70 11.52
CA ASP A 70 -6.40 -4.51 11.72
C ASP A 70 -5.66 -4.16 10.42
N ASN A 71 -6.36 -3.78 9.33
CA ASN A 71 -5.74 -3.44 8.06
C ASN A 71 -5.65 -1.91 7.86
N TYR A 72 -4.48 -1.33 8.14
CA TYR A 72 -4.24 0.11 8.01
C TYR A 72 -3.41 0.41 6.77
N ARG A 73 -3.74 1.51 6.07
CA ARG A 73 -3.08 1.87 4.80
C ARG A 73 -2.38 3.21 4.90
N VAL A 74 -1.17 3.26 4.35
CA VAL A 74 -0.34 4.47 4.27
C VAL A 74 -0.34 5.03 2.85
N ILE A 75 -0.29 4.15 1.83
CA ILE A 75 -0.26 4.50 0.41
C ILE A 75 -1.18 3.52 -0.34
N PRO A 76 -1.99 3.95 -1.31
CA PRO A 76 -2.80 3.04 -2.13
C PRO A 76 -1.93 2.03 -2.88
N GLY A 77 -2.42 0.80 -3.03
CA GLY A 77 -1.85 -0.19 -3.95
C GLY A 77 -2.56 -0.20 -5.31
N ASP A 78 -2.09 -1.03 -6.24
CA ASP A 78 -2.61 -1.08 -7.62
C ASP A 78 -4.12 -1.36 -7.70
N GLY A 79 -4.64 -2.22 -6.81
CA GLY A 79 -6.08 -2.51 -6.71
C GLY A 79 -6.92 -1.37 -6.12
N GLN A 80 -6.30 -0.24 -5.78
CA GLN A 80 -6.94 0.93 -5.18
C GLN A 80 -6.73 2.19 -6.01
N ALA A 81 -6.25 2.08 -7.26
CA ALA A 81 -6.19 3.22 -8.17
C ALA A 81 -7.54 3.94 -8.19
N ASP A 82 -7.51 5.26 -7.96
CA ASP A 82 -8.68 6.06 -7.68
C ASP A 82 -9.82 5.77 -8.66
N LYS A 83 -10.99 5.39 -8.14
CA LYS A 83 -12.22 5.84 -8.78
C LYS A 83 -12.07 7.35 -8.84
N LYS A 84 -11.81 7.92 -10.02
CA LYS A 84 -11.76 9.37 -10.24
C LYS A 84 -12.81 9.99 -9.32
N THR A 85 -12.37 10.73 -8.31
CA THR A 85 -13.27 11.56 -7.53
C THR A 85 -14.02 12.40 -8.56
N GLU A 86 -15.31 12.14 -8.71
CA GLU A 86 -16.17 13.03 -9.50
C GLU A 86 -15.89 14.43 -8.97
N HIS A 87 -15.40 15.32 -9.83
CA HIS A 87 -15.15 16.72 -9.47
C HIS A 87 -16.50 17.30 -9.07
N ASN A 88 -16.77 17.35 -7.76
CA ASN A 88 -17.95 18.02 -7.26
C ASN A 88 -17.62 19.52 -7.36
N PRO A 89 -18.32 20.29 -8.21
CA PRO A 89 -17.97 21.68 -8.43
C PRO A 89 -17.98 22.44 -7.11
N THR A 90 -16.88 23.15 -6.87
CA THR A 90 -16.73 24.02 -5.72
C THR A 90 -17.56 25.28 -5.90
N ILE A 91 -17.84 26.01 -4.81
CA ILE A 91 -18.59 27.28 -4.88
C ILE A 91 -17.91 28.29 -5.84
N SER A 92 -16.57 28.26 -5.94
CA SER A 92 -15.83 29.04 -6.92
C SER A 92 -16.18 28.68 -8.36
N ASP A 93 -16.38 27.40 -8.67
CA ASP A 93 -16.73 26.93 -10.01
C ASP A 93 -18.13 27.44 -10.44
N ILE A 94 -19.07 27.53 -9.49
CA ILE A 94 -20.44 28.04 -9.71
C ILE A 94 -20.43 29.55 -9.98
N THR A 95 -19.57 30.30 -9.28
CA THR A 95 -19.47 31.75 -9.46
C THR A 95 -18.89 32.13 -10.82
N SER A 96 -17.97 31.33 -11.36
CA SER A 96 -17.39 31.55 -12.69
C SER A 96 -18.40 31.31 -13.82
N GLU A 97 -19.26 30.29 -13.71
CA GLU A 97 -20.31 30.03 -14.70
C GLU A 97 -21.43 31.08 -14.70
N THR A 98 -21.72 31.68 -13.55
CA THR A 98 -22.77 32.71 -13.44
C THR A 98 -22.33 34.03 -14.09
N ILE A 99 -21.05 34.38 -14.03
CA ILE A 99 -20.51 35.60 -14.67
C ILE A 99 -20.45 35.45 -16.20
N ALA A 100 -20.15 34.25 -16.71
CA ALA A 100 -20.05 33.99 -18.15
C ALA A 100 -21.40 33.94 -18.90
N LYS A 101 -22.54 33.82 -18.19
CA LYS A 101 -23.90 33.78 -18.79
C LYS A 101 -24.61 35.14 -18.85
N VAL A 102 -24.00 36.20 -18.32
CA VAL A 102 -24.58 37.56 -18.29
C VAL A 102 -23.80 38.53 -19.21
N SER A 103 -22.85 38.01 -19.99
CA SER A 103 -22.11 38.73 -21.04
C SER A 103 -22.58 38.33 -22.44
#